data_AF-A0A4Q2V065-F1
#
_entry.id   AF-A0A4Q2V065-F1
#
_cell.length_a   1.000
_cell.length_b   1.000
_cell.length_c   1.000
_cell.angle_alpha   90.00
_cell.angle_beta   90.00
_cell.angle_gamma   90.00
#
_symmetry.space_group_name_H-M   'P 1'
#
loop_
_entity.id
_entity.type
_entity.pdbx_description
1 polymer ?
#
loop_
_entity_poly.entity_id
_entity_poly.type
_entity_poly.pdbx_seq_one_letter_code
_entity_poly.pdbx_strand_id
1 'polypeptide(L)' 'MLFHPNNDGEWRYFGLKPKRDISTVVLEEAKKKSILDDARSYLSSRSWYDEMGIPYRRGYLLYGPPGTGKTSLATALAN' A
#
# COMPACT_ATOMS: atom_id res chain seq x y z
N MET A 1 -6.14 -10.74 0.05
CA MET A 1 -5.47 -12.03 0.32
C MET A 1 -4.33 -11.77 1.28
N LEU A 2 -4.14 -12.58 2.32
CA LEU A 2 -3.04 -12.45 3.27
C LEU A 2 -2.05 -13.60 3.09
N PHE A 3 -0.76 -13.28 3.18
CA PHE A 3 0.32 -14.25 3.16
C PHE A 3 1.26 -14.01 4.34
N HIS A 4 1.91 -15.07 4.81
CA HIS A 4 2.98 -15.00 5.80
C HIS A 4 4.17 -15.84 5.31
N PRO A 5 5.42 -15.43 5.62
CA PRO A 5 6.59 -16.23 5.27
C PRO A 5 6.67 -17.49 6.14
N ASN A 6 7.06 -18.63 5.56
CA ASN A 6 7.48 -19.82 6.30
C ASN A 6 9.00 -19.80 6.55
N ASN A 7 9.49 -20.74 7.35
CA ASN A 7 10.93 -20.90 7.64
C ASN A 7 11.78 -21.26 6.40
N ASP A 8 11.14 -21.62 5.29
CA ASP A 8 11.79 -22.03 4.04
C ASP A 8 11.90 -20.86 3.04
N GLY A 9 11.46 -19.65 3.41
CA GLY A 9 11.52 -18.46 2.57
C GLY A 9 10.36 -18.33 1.56
N GLU A 10 9.36 -19.20 1.64
CA GLU A 10 8.17 -19.18 0.80
C GLU A 10 6.99 -18.44 1.47
N TRP A 11 6.13 -17.85 0.64
CA TRP A 11 4.89 -17.22 1.11
C TRP A 11 3.77 -18.25 1.19
N ARG A 12 3.20 -18.45 2.38
CA ARG A 12 2.00 -19.28 2.57
C ARG A 12 0.76 -18.42 2.71
N TYR A 13 -0.30 -18.82 1.98
CA TYR A 13 -1.62 -18.23 2.14
C TYR A 13 -2.10 -18.41 3.58
N PHE A 14 -2.51 -17.30 4.19
CA PHE A 14 -2.98 -17.25 5.58
C PHE A 14 -4.49 -17.05 5.67
N GLY A 15 -5.11 -16.40 4.68
CA GLY A 15 -6.56 -16.17 4.68
C GLY A 15 -7.01 -14.98 3.84
N LEU A 16 -8.31 -14.73 3.85
CA LEU A 16 -8.92 -13.51 3.32
C LEU A 16 -9.21 -12.55 4.46
N LYS A 17 -8.75 -11.31 4.32
CA LYS A 17 -9.21 -10.19 5.15
C LYS A 17 -10.28 -9.44 4.37
N PRO A 18 -11.41 -9.05 5.00
CA PRO A 18 -12.40 -8.20 4.37
C PRO A 18 -11.74 -6.93 3.83
N LYS A 19 -12.16 -6.49 2.64
CA LYS A 19 -11.69 -5.22 2.08
C LYS A 19 -12.09 -4.10 3.01
N ARG A 20 -11.14 -3.26 3.39
CA ARG A 20 -11.39 -2.10 4.25
C ARG A 20 -11.48 -0.85 3.40
N ASP A 21 -12.65 -0.26 3.27
CA ASP A 21 -12.80 0.99 2.52
C ASP A 21 -11.91 2.09 3.14
N ILE A 22 -11.17 2.81 2.30
CA ILE A 22 -10.23 3.83 2.75
C ILE A 22 -10.91 5.03 3.40
N SER A 23 -12.20 5.27 3.12
CA SER A 23 -13.02 6.26 3.82
C SER A 23 -13.11 5.98 5.33
N THR A 24 -13.08 4.70 5.73
CA THR A 24 -13.15 4.27 7.16
C THR A 24 -11.85 4.50 7.94
N VAL A 25 -10.78 4.94 7.26
CA VAL A 25 -9.51 5.28 7.90
C VAL A 25 -9.55 6.75 8.30
N VAL A 26 -9.46 7.01 9.60
CA VAL A 26 -9.42 8.36 10.16
C VAL A 26 -8.04 8.97 9.90
N LEU A 27 -7.97 9.79 8.86
CA LEU A 27 -6.82 10.59 8.46
C LEU A 27 -7.36 11.86 7.79
N GLU A 28 -6.57 12.92 7.79
CA GLU A 28 -6.88 14.12 7.01
C GLU A 28 -7.11 13.78 5.52
N GLU A 29 -8.24 14.23 4.98
CA GLU A 29 -8.67 13.86 3.62
C GLU A 29 -7.67 14.28 2.54
N ALA A 30 -6.99 15.42 2.72
CA ALA A 30 -5.94 15.86 1.81
C ALA A 30 -4.76 14.86 1.75
N LYS A 31 -4.33 14.32 2.90
CA LYS A 31 -3.25 13.32 2.98
C LYS A 31 -3.67 11.99 2.36
N LYS A 32 -4.90 11.55 2.64
CA LYS A 32 -5.49 10.33 2.06
C LYS A 32 -5.53 10.41 0.55
N LYS A 33 -6.03 11.53 0.01
CA LYS A 33 -6.11 11.79 -1.43
C LYS A 33 -4.72 11.83 -2.08
N SER A 34 -3.79 12.54 -1.48
CA SER A 34 -2.41 12.66 -1.97
C SER A 34 -1.75 11.28 -2.16
N ILE A 35 -1.87 10.38 -1.17
CA ILE A 35 -1.29 9.02 -1.25
C ILE A 35 -2.00 8.18 -2.33
N LEU A 36 -3.33 8.26 -2.44
CA LEU A 36 -4.09 7.54 -3.45
C LEU A 36 -3.75 7.98 -4.87
N ASP A 37 -3.69 9.28 -5.11
CA ASP A 37 -3.40 9.84 -6.42
C ASP A 37 -1.96 9.49 -6.85
N ASP A 38 -1.01 9.55 -5.92
CA ASP A 38 0.37 9.13 -6.15
C ASP A 38 0.48 7.64 -6.49
N ALA A 39 -0.20 6.77 -5.74
CA ALA A 39 -0.22 5.33 -6.00
C ALA A 39 -0.83 5.01 -7.38
N ARG A 40 -1.93 5.67 -7.75
CA ARG A 40 -2.55 5.52 -9.08
C ARG A 40 -1.63 5.97 -10.20
N SER A 41 -1.00 7.13 -10.04
CA SER A 41 -0.02 7.66 -11.00
C SER A 41 1.17 6.71 -11.19
N TYR A 42 1.71 6.17 -10.09
CA TYR A 42 2.77 5.17 -10.14
C TYR A 42 2.34 3.89 -10.88
N LEU A 43 1.13 3.38 -10.63
CA LEU A 43 0.62 2.21 -11.35
C LEU A 43 0.49 2.45 -12.87
N SER A 44 0.18 3.67 -13.28
CA SER A 44 0.07 4.04 -14.70
C SER A 44 1.38 4.39 -15.41
N SER A 45 2.48 4.59 -14.68
CA SER A 45 3.74 5.13 -15.24
C SER A 45 4.77 4.07 -15.66
N ARG A 46 4.39 2.79 -15.74
CA ARG A 46 5.32 1.68 -16.04
C ARG A 46 6.16 1.92 -17.30
N SER A 47 5.54 2.35 -18.42
CA SER A 47 6.27 2.62 -19.67
C SER A 47 7.34 3.70 -19.51
N TRP A 48 7.05 4.75 -18.75
CA TRP A 48 8.00 5.83 -18.48
C TRP A 48 9.21 5.33 -17.67
N TYR A 49 8.99 4.46 -16.68
CA TYR A 49 10.10 3.83 -15.94
C TYR A 49 10.98 2.97 -16.85
N ASP A 50 10.35 2.20 -17.75
CA ASP A 50 11.05 1.34 -18.70
C ASP A 50 11.87 2.19 -19.70
N GLU A 51 11.31 3.27 -20.22
CA GLU A 51 11.99 4.22 -21.13
C GLU A 51 13.19 4.91 -20.48
N MET A 52 13.08 5.25 -19.19
CA MET A 52 14.15 5.91 -18.44
C MET A 52 15.20 4.93 -17.89
N GLY A 53 14.97 3.61 -18.00
CA GLY A 53 15.84 2.59 -17.40
C GLY A 53 15.84 2.59 -15.87
N ILE A 54 14.79 3.12 -15.24
CA ILE A 54 14.68 3.23 -13.78
C ILE A 54 13.93 2.00 -13.25
N PRO A 55 14.41 1.32 -12.18
CA PRO A 55 13.68 0.22 -11.58
C PRO A 55 12.26 0.61 -11.19
N TYR A 56 11.27 -0.13 -11.71
CA TYR A 56 9.85 0.08 -11.40
C TYR A 56 9.53 -0.34 -9.97
N ARG A 57 9.84 0.53 -9.00
CA ARG A 57 9.62 0.31 -7.55
C ARG A 57 9.20 1.61 -6.88
N ARG A 58 8.27 1.53 -5.92
CA ARG A 58 7.88 2.65 -5.07
C ARG A 58 7.68 2.22 -3.62
N GLY A 59 8.26 2.97 -2.69
CA GLY A 59 8.14 2.76 -1.26
C GLY A 59 7.42 3.92 -0.57
N TYR A 60 6.60 3.62 0.43
CA TYR A 60 5.90 4.60 1.26
C TYR A 60 6.30 4.44 2.72
N LEU A 61 6.61 5.55 3.39
CA LEU A 61 6.88 5.59 4.82
C LEU A 61 5.71 6.25 5.56
N LEU A 62 4.94 5.46 6.30
CA LEU A 62 3.89 5.95 7.18
C LEU A 62 4.45 6.09 8.60
N TYR A 63 4.54 7.31 9.13
CA TYR A 63 5.12 7.58 10.44
C TYR A 63 4.16 8.37 11.35
N GLY A 64 4.36 8.27 12.66
CA GLY A 64 3.57 8.97 13.68
C GLY A 64 3.27 8.11 14.92
N PRO A 65 2.62 8.68 15.95
CA PRO A 65 2.34 8.01 17.22
C PRO A 65 1.63 6.65 17.07
N PRO A 66 1.78 5.70 18.01
CA PRO A 66 1.02 4.45 17.99
C PRO A 66 -0.49 4.73 17.97
N GLY A 67 -1.28 3.87 17.31
CA GLY A 67 -2.74 4.03 17.23
C GLY A 67 -3.27 5.00 16.17
N THR A 68 -2.42 5.70 15.41
CA THR A 68 -2.85 6.68 14.39
C THR A 68 -3.29 6.09 13.04
N GLY A 69 -3.65 4.80 13.00
CA GLY A 69 -4.23 4.21 11.79
C GLY A 69 -3.26 3.86 10.65
N LYS A 70 -1.94 3.93 10.84
CA LYS A 70 -0.93 3.56 9.82
C LYS A 70 -1.16 2.17 9.20
N THR A 71 -1.31 1.14 10.03
CA THR A 71 -1.57 -0.23 9.58
C THR A 71 -2.94 -0.39 8.91
N SER A 72 -3.93 0.37 9.40
CA SER A 72 -5.26 0.43 8.79
C SER A 72 -5.23 1.05 7.39
N LEU A 73 -4.45 2.12 7.21
CA LEU A 73 -4.24 2.77 5.92
C LEU A 73 -3.55 1.83 4.93
N ALA A 74 -2.46 1.17 5.35
CA ALA A 74 -1.76 0.18 4.51
C ALA A 74 -2.70 -0.97 4.08
N THR A 75 -3.55 -1.45 5.00
CA THR A 75 -4.55 -2.48 4.67
C THR A 75 -5.58 -1.96 3.65
N ALA A 76 -6.05 -0.71 3.80
CA ALA A 76 -7.05 -0.14 2.91
C ALA A 76 -6.51 0.19 1.50
N LEU A 77 -5.21 0.51 1.39
CA LEU A 77 -4.53 0.74 0.11
C LEU A 77 -4.27 -0.55 -0.67
N ALA A 78 -4.09 -1.69 0.02
CA ALA A 78 -3.81 -2.99 -0.59
C ALA A 78 -5.05 -3.72 -1.15
N ASN A 79 -6.18 -3.02 -1.29
CA ASN A 79 -7.46 -3.58 -1.74
C ASN A 79 -7.57 -3.79 -3.26
#